data_AF-A0A354T5P4-F1
#
_entry.id   AF-A0A354T5P4-F1
#
_cell.length_a   1.000
_cell.length_b   1.000
_cell.length_c   1.000
_cell.angle_alpha   90.00
_cell.angle_beta   90.00
_cell.angle_gamma   90.00
#
_symmetry.space_group_name_H-M   'P 1'
#
loop_
_entity.id
_entity.type
_entity.pdbx_description
1 polymer ?
#
loop_
_entity_poly.entity_id
_entity_poly.type
_entity_poly.pdbx_seq_one_letter_code
_entity_poly.pdbx_strand_id
1 'polypeptide(L)'
;MKLLTRSTLALTMALAVLFPITSPSAEPVEEKTDSKMMEHCEKMKEQKAKMKADMKAQDAELTAHAAKMNSAPADKKVDELAALVTHMLEQRIAMGERKAKMEEEMMAHMMKHMEMGKDSMAKCPMMKGMDHKSAEAHKDHPEAKK
;
A
#
# COMPACT_ATOMS: atom_id res chain seq x y z
N MET A 1 -82.32 12.62 35.34
CA MET A 1 -83.34 11.61 34.98
C MET A 1 -83.27 11.34 33.49
N LYS A 2 -83.02 10.07 33.14
CA LYS A 2 -83.36 9.34 31.90
C LYS A 2 -82.61 9.68 30.60
N LEU A 3 -81.78 8.70 30.23
CA LEU A 3 -81.16 8.41 28.93
C LEU A 3 -82.19 8.11 27.81
N LEU A 4 -81.62 7.96 26.60
CA LEU A 4 -82.09 7.33 25.36
C LEU A 4 -82.64 8.34 24.34
N THR A 5 -82.14 8.42 23.10
CA THR A 5 -81.97 7.30 22.15
C THR A 5 -81.24 7.73 20.85
N ARG A 6 -80.72 6.72 20.13
CA ARG A 6 -80.41 6.64 18.67
C ARG A 6 -79.03 7.14 18.23
N SER A 7 -78.03 6.26 18.10
CA SER A 7 -77.83 5.28 17.00
C SER A 7 -77.53 5.94 15.66
N THR A 8 -76.23 6.01 15.31
CA THR A 8 -75.70 5.49 14.04
C THR A 8 -74.17 5.39 14.14
N LEU A 9 -73.71 4.14 14.23
CA LEU A 9 -72.33 3.72 14.02
C LEU A 9 -72.04 3.83 12.52
N ALA A 10 -71.11 4.68 12.11
CA ALA A 10 -70.53 4.64 10.77
C ALA A 10 -69.04 4.29 10.91
N LEU A 11 -68.78 2.98 10.86
CA LEU A 11 -67.46 2.41 10.72
C LEU A 11 -67.11 2.39 9.23
N THR A 12 -66.18 3.21 8.78
CA THR A 12 -65.58 3.09 7.45
C THR A 12 -64.13 2.67 7.60
N MET A 13 -63.89 1.35 7.55
CA MET A 13 -62.62 0.80 7.12
C MET A 13 -62.63 0.68 5.60
N ALA A 14 -61.68 1.32 4.93
CA ALA A 14 -61.20 0.87 3.61
C ALA A 14 -59.75 1.29 3.39
N LEU A 15 -58.98 0.31 2.95
CA LEU A 15 -57.54 0.22 2.74
C LEU A 15 -57.03 1.16 1.63
N ALA A 16 -55.78 1.60 1.75
CA ALA A 16 -54.72 1.25 0.78
C ALA A 16 -53.40 1.90 1.21
N VAL A 17 -52.49 1.07 1.72
CA VAL A 17 -51.07 1.37 1.86
C VAL A 17 -50.51 1.57 0.46
N LEU A 18 -50.20 2.81 0.11
CA LEU A 18 -49.36 3.17 -1.03
C LEU A 18 -48.27 4.11 -0.52
N PHE A 19 -47.38 3.59 0.34
CA PHE A 19 -46.08 4.21 0.51
C PHE A 19 -45.23 3.78 -0.70
N PRO A 20 -44.64 4.71 -1.46
CA PRO A 20 -43.55 4.35 -2.34
C PRO A 20 -42.42 3.90 -1.43
N ILE A 21 -42.23 2.58 -1.31
CA ILE A 21 -40.93 2.02 -0.96
C ILE A 21 -40.05 2.33 -2.17
N THR A 22 -39.60 3.57 -2.25
CA THR A 22 -38.36 3.90 -2.94
C THR A 22 -37.28 3.40 -2.00
N SER A 23 -37.00 2.11 -2.09
CA SER A 23 -35.69 1.62 -1.71
C SER A 23 -34.70 2.51 -2.47
N PRO A 24 -33.75 3.20 -1.82
CA PRO A 24 -32.55 3.59 -2.51
C PRO A 24 -31.91 2.26 -2.94
N SER A 25 -32.17 1.87 -4.20
CA SER A 25 -31.32 0.95 -4.93
C SER A 25 -29.93 1.52 -4.75
N ALA A 26 -29.09 0.79 -4.02
CA ALA A 26 -27.68 1.11 -3.90
C ALA A 26 -27.16 1.39 -5.31
N GLU A 27 -26.77 2.63 -5.54
CA GLU A 27 -26.03 3.02 -6.73
C GLU A 27 -24.73 2.19 -6.80
N PRO A 28 -24.13 2.01 -7.99
CA PRO A 28 -22.94 1.18 -8.18
C PRO A 28 -21.72 1.92 -7.60
N VAL A 29 -21.55 1.85 -6.28
CA VAL A 29 -20.38 2.42 -5.59
C VAL A 29 -19.19 1.45 -5.68
N GLU A 30 -19.46 0.14 -5.74
CA GLU A 30 -18.46 -0.93 -5.70
C GLU A 30 -17.47 -0.90 -6.89
N GLU A 31 -17.94 -0.63 -8.11
CA GLU A 31 -17.11 -0.75 -9.32
C GLU A 31 -16.07 0.38 -9.44
N LYS A 32 -16.45 1.60 -9.03
CA LYS A 32 -15.54 2.76 -9.07
C LYS A 32 -14.43 2.68 -8.01
N THR A 33 -14.72 2.09 -6.85
CA THR A 33 -13.73 1.92 -5.78
C THR A 33 -12.69 0.86 -6.09
N ASP A 34 -13.07 -0.25 -6.71
CA ASP A 34 -12.15 -1.34 -7.09
C ASP A 34 -11.17 -0.88 -8.20
N SER A 35 -11.69 -0.19 -9.23
CA SER A 35 -10.87 0.36 -10.33
C SER A 35 -9.80 1.35 -9.84
N LYS A 36 -10.17 2.30 -8.97
CA LYS A 36 -9.23 3.29 -8.42
C LYS A 36 -8.17 2.65 -7.52
N MET A 37 -8.54 1.59 -6.80
CA MET A 37 -7.60 0.86 -5.96
C MET A 37 -6.60 0.06 -6.80
N MET A 38 -7.05 -0.58 -7.88
CA MET A 38 -6.17 -1.28 -8.83
C MET A 38 -5.15 -0.34 -9.49
N GLU A 39 -5.56 0.87 -9.86
CA GLU A 39 -4.64 1.90 -10.37
C GLU A 39 -3.57 2.26 -9.32
N HIS A 40 -3.96 2.38 -8.05
CA HIS A 40 -3.04 2.62 -6.95
C HIS A 40 -2.06 1.46 -6.75
N CYS A 41 -2.51 0.21 -6.89
CA CYS A 41 -1.65 -0.98 -6.84
C CYS A 41 -0.56 -0.94 -7.91
N GLU A 42 -0.93 -0.66 -9.17
CA GLU A 42 0.02 -0.63 -10.28
C GLU A 42 1.03 0.51 -10.10
N LYS A 43 0.57 1.70 -9.67
CA LYS A 43 1.48 2.81 -9.37
C LYS A 43 2.50 2.46 -8.29
N MET A 44 2.08 1.81 -7.21
CA MET A 44 2.98 1.38 -6.14
C MET A 44 3.99 0.33 -6.62
N LYS A 45 3.56 -0.60 -7.46
CA LYS A 45 4.42 -1.60 -8.09
C LYS A 45 5.46 -0.96 -9.01
N GLU A 46 5.08 0.02 -9.82
CA GLU A 46 6.01 0.80 -10.64
C GLU A 46 7.01 1.58 -9.80
N GLN A 47 6.54 2.25 -8.74
CA GLN A 47 7.44 2.97 -7.83
C GLN A 47 8.45 2.03 -7.17
N LYS A 48 8.02 0.83 -6.75
CA LYS A 48 8.89 -0.20 -6.16
C LYS A 48 9.91 -0.72 -7.18
N ALA A 49 9.48 -0.95 -8.42
CA ALA A 49 10.37 -1.35 -9.51
C ALA A 49 11.41 -0.27 -9.81
N LYS A 50 10.98 1.00 -9.89
CA LYS A 50 11.86 2.15 -10.08
C LYS A 50 12.86 2.27 -8.94
N MET A 51 12.42 2.16 -7.68
CA MET A 51 13.31 2.19 -6.53
C MET A 51 14.39 1.10 -6.59
N LYS A 52 14.01 -0.12 -6.98
CA LYS A 52 14.97 -1.22 -7.17
C LYS A 52 15.97 -0.95 -8.30
N ALA A 53 15.52 -0.35 -9.40
CA ALA A 53 16.40 0.03 -10.50
C ALA A 53 17.38 1.13 -10.07
N ASP A 54 16.87 2.16 -9.39
CA ASP A 54 17.67 3.27 -8.89
C ASP A 54 18.73 2.78 -7.87
N MET A 55 18.38 1.84 -6.97
CA MET A 55 19.35 1.22 -6.06
C MET A 55 20.49 0.53 -6.80
N LYS A 56 20.17 -0.24 -7.85
CA LYS A 56 21.22 -0.90 -8.66
C LYS A 56 22.12 0.09 -9.38
N ALA A 57 21.56 1.20 -9.86
CA ALA A 57 22.33 2.26 -10.50
C ALA A 57 23.29 2.91 -9.47
N GLN A 58 22.79 3.20 -8.27
CA GLN A 58 23.59 3.74 -7.17
C GLN A 58 24.71 2.78 -6.74
N ASP A 59 24.46 1.47 -6.67
CA ASP A 59 25.47 0.46 -6.37
C ASP A 59 26.60 0.44 -7.43
N ALA A 60 26.23 0.58 -8.71
CA ALA A 60 27.19 0.66 -9.80
C ALA A 60 28.05 1.94 -9.74
N GLU A 61 27.42 3.08 -9.44
CA GLU A 61 28.11 4.36 -9.23
C GLU A 61 29.10 4.30 -8.04
N LEU A 62 28.67 3.74 -6.91
CA LEU A 62 29.56 3.54 -5.76
C LEU A 62 30.73 2.62 -6.08
N THR A 63 30.49 1.54 -6.83
CA THR A 63 31.54 0.62 -7.27
C THR A 63 32.57 1.34 -8.15
N ALA A 64 32.11 2.18 -9.08
CA ALA A 64 32.98 2.98 -9.93
C ALA A 64 33.79 4.02 -9.13
N HIS A 65 33.16 4.70 -8.17
CA HIS A 65 33.82 5.67 -7.29
C HIS A 65 34.86 4.99 -6.39
N ALA A 66 34.56 3.82 -5.85
CA ALA A 66 35.52 3.03 -5.08
C ALA A 66 36.73 2.61 -5.92
N ALA A 67 36.51 2.18 -7.17
CA ALA A 67 37.60 1.88 -8.10
C ALA A 67 38.46 3.12 -8.38
N LYS A 68 37.84 4.29 -8.62
CA LYS A 68 38.54 5.57 -8.81
C LYS A 68 39.42 5.92 -7.61
N MET A 69 38.87 5.87 -6.39
CA MET A 69 39.62 6.10 -5.14
C MET A 69 40.80 5.12 -5.00
N ASN A 70 40.60 3.85 -5.35
CA ASN A 70 41.65 2.83 -5.27
C ASN A 70 42.79 3.08 -6.26
N SER A 71 42.48 3.57 -7.45
CA SER A 71 43.46 3.92 -8.49
C SER A 71 44.07 5.32 -8.32
N ALA A 72 43.57 6.13 -7.39
CA ALA A 72 44.05 7.50 -7.18
C ALA A 72 45.50 7.53 -6.64
N PRO A 73 46.30 8.55 -7.03
CA PRO A 73 47.59 8.84 -6.41
C PRO A 73 47.49 9.03 -4.90
N ALA A 74 48.57 8.74 -4.16
CA ALA A 74 48.57 8.77 -2.70
C ALA A 74 48.15 10.14 -2.12
N ASP A 75 48.56 11.23 -2.76
CA ASP A 75 48.21 12.61 -2.40
C ASP A 75 46.74 12.97 -2.67
N LYS A 76 46.00 12.14 -3.43
CA LYS A 76 44.58 12.32 -3.78
C LYS A 76 43.65 11.32 -3.12
N LYS A 77 44.18 10.23 -2.55
CA LYS A 77 43.36 9.17 -1.94
C LYS A 77 42.43 9.68 -0.83
N VAL A 78 42.90 10.61 -0.01
CA VAL A 78 42.09 11.16 1.10
C VAL A 78 40.93 12.00 0.56
N ASP A 79 41.16 12.81 -0.48
CA ASP A 79 40.11 13.61 -1.13
C ASP A 79 39.05 12.70 -1.77
N GLU A 80 39.48 11.65 -2.48
CA GLU A 80 38.57 10.67 -3.10
C GLU A 80 37.81 9.84 -2.05
N LEU A 81 38.44 9.51 -0.92
CA LEU A 81 37.75 8.83 0.20
C LEU A 81 36.68 9.73 0.83
N ALA A 82 37.00 11.01 1.06
CA ALA A 82 36.03 11.96 1.59
C ALA A 82 34.84 12.14 0.62
N ALA A 83 35.11 12.21 -0.68
CA ALA A 83 34.08 12.26 -1.71
C ALA A 83 33.21 10.99 -1.71
N LEU A 84 33.83 9.80 -1.62
CA LEU A 84 33.11 8.53 -1.57
C LEU A 84 32.19 8.43 -0.34
N VAL A 85 32.70 8.76 0.85
CA VAL A 85 31.92 8.74 2.09
C VAL A 85 30.77 9.74 2.05
N THR A 86 31.01 10.94 1.51
CA THR A 86 29.96 11.96 1.34
C THR A 86 28.86 11.44 0.42
N HIS A 87 29.22 10.86 -0.72
CA HIS A 87 28.27 10.28 -1.66
C HIS A 87 27.46 9.13 -1.04
N MET A 88 28.11 8.24 -0.29
CA MET A 88 27.43 7.15 0.44
C MET A 88 26.40 7.69 1.44
N LEU A 89 26.73 8.77 2.16
CA LEU A 89 25.81 9.39 3.12
C LEU A 89 24.61 10.03 2.43
N GLU A 90 24.85 10.81 1.37
CA GLU A 90 23.79 11.45 0.56
C GLU A 90 22.83 10.40 -0.01
N GLN A 91 23.36 9.34 -0.63
CA GLN A 91 22.55 8.24 -1.16
C GLN A 91 21.75 7.55 -0.05
N ARG A 92 22.37 7.26 1.11
CA ARG A 92 21.67 6.61 2.23
C ARG A 92 20.53 7.46 2.78
N ILE A 93 20.72 8.77 2.91
CA ILE A 93 19.69 9.68 3.41
C ILE A 93 18.52 9.71 2.41
N ALA A 94 18.80 9.98 1.14
CA ALA A 94 17.77 10.06 0.10
C ALA A 94 16.99 8.74 -0.07
N MET A 95 17.71 7.60 -0.02
CA MET A 95 17.08 6.28 -0.09
C MET A 95 16.28 5.95 1.17
N GLY A 96 16.74 6.38 2.34
CA GLY A 96 16.04 6.23 3.61
C GLY A 96 14.68 6.94 3.59
N GLU A 97 14.66 8.21 3.19
CA GLU A 97 13.43 9.00 3.07
C GLU A 97 12.45 8.39 2.07
N ARG A 98 12.93 7.99 0.89
CA ARG A 98 12.10 7.36 -0.13
C ARG A 98 11.54 6.01 0.32
N LYS A 99 12.34 5.20 1.03
CA LYS A 99 11.91 3.91 1.57
C LYS A 99 10.85 4.09 2.64
N ALA A 100 11.06 5.02 3.58
CA ALA A 100 10.10 5.31 4.64
C ALA A 100 8.74 5.75 4.06
N LYS A 101 8.75 6.66 3.07
CA LYS A 101 7.53 7.07 2.38
C LYS A 101 6.83 5.90 1.68
N MET A 102 7.59 5.06 0.98
CA MET A 102 7.03 3.88 0.31
C MET A 102 6.44 2.88 1.31
N GLU A 103 7.07 2.67 2.46
CA GLU A 103 6.58 1.79 3.52
C GLU A 103 5.27 2.30 4.12
N GLU A 104 5.16 3.62 4.36
CA GLU A 104 3.93 4.26 4.83
C GLU A 104 2.80 4.12 3.80
N GLU A 105 3.06 4.46 2.53
CA GLU A 105 2.09 4.32 1.44
C GLU A 105 1.65 2.85 1.25
N MET A 106 2.57 1.91 1.41
CA MET A 106 2.28 0.47 1.37
C MET A 106 1.43 0.02 2.55
N MET A 107 1.71 0.51 3.77
CA MET A 107 0.91 0.19 4.95
C MET A 107 -0.52 0.71 4.80
N ALA A 108 -0.68 1.97 4.40
CA ALA A 108 -1.99 2.56 4.17
C ALA A 108 -2.76 1.83 3.05
N HIS A 109 -2.05 1.41 1.99
CA HIS A 109 -2.63 0.62 0.92
C HIS A 109 -3.12 -0.76 1.40
N MET A 110 -2.35 -1.45 2.24
CA MET A 110 -2.75 -2.73 2.82
C MET A 110 -3.94 -2.59 3.77
N MET A 111 -4.02 -1.51 4.56
CA MET A 111 -5.18 -1.27 5.42
C MET A 111 -6.49 -1.15 4.61
N LYS A 112 -6.46 -0.47 3.46
CA LYS A 112 -7.64 -0.39 2.57
C LYS A 112 -8.08 -1.77 2.06
N HIS A 113 -7.14 -2.64 1.73
CA HIS A 113 -7.48 -4.01 1.35
C HIS A 113 -8.05 -4.82 2.52
N MET A 114 -7.59 -4.58 3.76
CA MET A 114 -8.14 -5.26 4.93
C MET A 114 -9.59 -4.84 5.19
N GLU A 115 -9.92 -3.57 4.99
CA GLU A 115 -11.29 -3.04 5.11
C GLU A 115 -12.25 -3.64 4.08
N MET A 116 -11.79 -3.83 2.83
CA MET A 116 -12.59 -4.44 1.75
C MET A 116 -12.64 -5.97 1.82
N GLY A 117 -11.86 -6.59 2.71
CA GLY A 117 -11.85 -8.04 2.93
C GLY A 117 -10.84 -8.82 2.09
N LYS A 118 -10.73 -10.12 2.40
CA LYS A 118 -9.68 -11.02 1.90
C LYS A 118 -9.65 -11.18 0.38
N ASP A 119 -10.80 -11.10 -0.28
CA ASP A 119 -10.90 -11.23 -1.73
C ASP A 119 -10.23 -10.06 -2.46
N SER A 120 -10.21 -8.87 -1.84
CA SER A 120 -9.51 -7.70 -2.37
C SER A 120 -7.98 -7.90 -2.30
N MET A 121 -7.48 -8.45 -1.19
CA MET A 121 -6.06 -8.80 -1.03
C MET A 121 -5.58 -9.80 -2.09
N ALA A 122 -6.39 -10.85 -2.37
CA ALA A 122 -6.04 -11.88 -3.35
C ALA A 122 -5.97 -11.35 -4.79
N LYS A 123 -6.71 -10.28 -5.10
CA LYS A 123 -6.70 -9.61 -6.40
C LYS A 123 -5.59 -8.57 -6.54
N CYS A 124 -4.91 -8.21 -5.44
CA CYS A 124 -3.87 -7.18 -5.44
C CYS A 124 -2.69 -7.57 -6.36
N PRO A 125 -2.41 -6.80 -7.42
CA PRO A 125 -1.30 -7.06 -8.33
C PRO A 125 0.08 -7.06 -7.67
N MET A 126 0.25 -6.36 -6.54
CA MET A 126 1.52 -6.34 -5.80
C MET A 126 1.79 -7.66 -5.07
N MET A 127 0.76 -8.38 -4.62
CA MET A 127 0.89 -9.64 -3.87
C MET A 127 1.21 -10.82 -4.79
N LYS A 128 0.74 -10.78 -6.05
CA LYS A 128 0.87 -11.84 -7.05
C LYS A 128 2.30 -12.15 -7.53
N GLY A 129 3.30 -11.45 -7.00
CA GLY A 129 4.72 -11.66 -7.30
C GLY A 129 5.60 -11.86 -6.06
N MET A 130 5.00 -12.01 -4.87
CA MET A 130 5.72 -12.27 -3.61
C MET A 130 5.79 -13.76 -3.25
N ASP A 131 5.24 -14.64 -4.08
CA ASP A 131 5.41 -16.08 -3.94
C ASP A 131 6.89 -16.47 -4.22
N HIS A 132 7.55 -17.06 -3.20
CA HIS A 132 8.86 -17.73 -3.26
C HIS A 132 10.19 -16.96 -3.11
N LYS A 133 10.30 -15.89 -2.30
CA LYS A 133 11.67 -15.40 -1.93
C LYS A 133 11.88 -14.81 -0.54
N SER A 134 11.21 -15.32 0.49
CA SER A 134 11.48 -14.93 1.89
C SER A 134 11.83 -16.09 2.83
N ALA A 135 12.06 -17.30 2.31
CA ALA A 135 12.45 -18.45 3.13
C ALA A 135 13.97 -18.73 3.18
N GLU A 136 14.80 -18.00 2.42
CA GLU A 136 16.19 -18.42 2.15
C GLU A 136 17.28 -17.41 2.60
N ALA A 137 17.00 -16.55 3.58
CA ALA A 137 18.00 -15.62 4.12
C ALA A 137 18.15 -15.68 5.65
N HIS A 138 17.86 -16.84 6.27
CA HIS A 138 18.00 -16.98 7.73
C HIS A 138 18.45 -18.39 8.17
N LYS A 139 19.39 -19.01 7.44
CA LYS A 139 20.12 -20.18 7.92
C LYS A 139 21.61 -20.02 7.67
N ASP A 140 22.27 -19.24 8.51
CA ASP A 140 23.69 -19.43 8.82
C ASP A 140 23.98 -18.83 10.20
N HIS A 141 23.66 -19.60 11.23
CA HIS A 141 24.29 -19.48 12.54
C HIS A 141 24.71 -20.89 12.92
N PRO A 142 25.99 -21.28 12.75
CA PRO A 142 26.46 -22.53 13.32
C PRO A 142 26.53 -22.33 14.84
N GLU A 143 25.62 -22.99 15.56
CA GLU A 143 25.72 -23.14 17.00
C GLU A 143 27.04 -23.87 17.33
N ALA A 144 27.94 -23.15 17.99
CA ALA A 144 29.10 -23.75 18.64
C ALA A 144 28.59 -24.63 19.80
N LYS A 145 28.51 -25.93 19.57
CA LYS A 145 28.38 -26.91 20.65
C LYS A 145 29.71 -27.01 21.39
N LYS A 146 29.64 -26.67 22.67
CA LYS A 146 30.65 -26.84 23.70
C LYS A 146 30.71 -28.30 24.16
#